data_AF-A0A8E3B208-F1
#
_entry.id   AF-A0A8E3B208-F1
#
_cell.length_a   1.000
_cell.length_b   1.000
_cell.length_c   1.000
_cell.angle_alpha   90.00
_cell.angle_beta   90.00
_cell.angle_gamma   90.00
#
_symmetry.space_group_name_H-M   'P 1'
#
loop_
_entity.id
_entity.type
_entity.pdbx_description
1 polymer ?
#
loop_
_entity_poly.entity_id
_entity_poly.type
_entity_poly.pdbx_seq_one_letter_code
_entity_poly.pdbx_strand_id
1 'polypeptide(L)' 'MEDRNRWILHIKEVRSRHGVSLLEAERIALSDPHWRRWVERQINADERCRKFARTHMAANRQASLVYRDGEVLKLR' A
#
# COMPACT_ATOMS: atom_id res chain seq x y z
N MET A 1 -6.65 -14.62 -0.89
CA MET A 1 -5.86 -14.58 0.37
C MET A 1 -4.36 -14.66 0.08
N GLU A 2 -3.92 -15.50 -0.86
CA GLU A 2 -2.49 -15.64 -1.25
C GLU A 2 -1.83 -14.34 -1.68
N ASP A 3 -2.48 -13.53 -2.53
CA ASP A 3 -1.85 -12.29 -3.01
C ASP A 3 -1.61 -11.25 -1.89
N ARG A 4 -2.43 -11.27 -0.83
CA ARG A 4 -2.22 -10.42 0.34
C ARG A 4 -0.97 -10.83 1.12
N ASN A 5 -0.76 -12.14 1.26
CA ASN A 5 0.47 -12.66 1.88
C ASN A 5 1.68 -12.34 1.01
N ARG A 6 1.55 -12.41 -0.32
CA ARG A 6 2.60 -12.00 -1.26
C ARG A 6 2.97 -10.53 -1.09
N TRP A 7 1.98 -9.63 -0.99
CA TRP A 7 2.25 -8.22 -0.69
C TRP A 7 3.01 -8.03 0.62
N ILE A 8 2.56 -8.67 1.70
CA ILE A 8 3.20 -8.54 3.02
C ILE A 8 4.64 -9.07 2.98
N LEU A 9 4.88 -10.21 2.33
CA LEU A 9 6.22 -10.78 2.16
C LEU A 9 7.10 -9.87 1.31
N HIS A 10 6.57 -9.33 0.22
CA HIS A 10 7.29 -8.40 -0.65
C HIS A 10 7.73 -7.14 0.11
N ILE A 11 6.85 -6.53 0.92
CA ILE A 11 7.22 -5.38 1.76
C ILE A 11 8.31 -5.75 2.78
N LYS A 12 8.23 -6.92 3.41
CA LYS A 12 9.28 -7.38 4.33
C LYS A 12 10.63 -7.54 3.62
N GLU A 13 10.61 -8.12 2.41
CA GLU A 13 11.80 -8.30 1.59
C GLU A 13 12.42 -6.95 1.20
N VAL A 14 11.62 -6.00 0.70
CA VAL A 14 12.08 -4.64 0.36
C VAL A 14 12.69 -3.95 1.58
N ARG A 15 12.03 -4.03 2.74
CA ARG A 15 12.57 -3.47 3.99
C ARG A 15 13.91 -4.11 4.37
N SER A 16 14.01 -5.43 4.29
CA SER A 16 15.23 -6.14 4.64
C SER A 16 16.37 -5.85 3.67
N ARG A 17 16.08 -5.72 2.37
CA ARG A 17 17.07 -5.49 1.33
C ARG A 17 17.60 -4.06 1.34
N HIS A 18 16.74 -3.09 1.61
CA HIS A 18 17.09 -1.66 1.53
C HIS A 18 17.35 -1.01 2.90
N GLY A 19 17.01 -1.67 4.01
CA GLY A 19 17.18 -1.11 5.36
C GLY A 19 16.27 0.10 5.64
N VAL A 20 15.11 0.17 4.98
CA VAL A 20 14.23 1.34 5.00
C VAL A 20 13.03 1.20 5.95
N SER A 21 12.39 2.33 6.25
CA SER A 21 11.13 2.40 6.98
C SER A 21 10.00 1.66 6.23
N LEU A 22 8.88 1.40 6.92
CA LEU A 22 7.72 0.77 6.29
C LEU A 22 7.17 1.63 5.14
N LEU A 23 7.02 2.93 5.37
CA LEU A 23 6.50 3.86 4.36
C LEU A 23 7.39 3.92 3.12
N GLU A 24 8.71 3.93 3.31
CA GLU A 24 9.67 3.94 2.20
C GLU A 24 9.67 2.61 1.44
N ALA A 25 9.53 1.48 2.14
CA ALA A 25 9.37 0.19 1.45
C ALA A 25 8.07 0.11 0.64
N GLU A 26 6.97 0.64 1.17
CA GLU A 26 5.71 0.74 0.43
C GLU A 26 5.88 1.64 -0.80
N ARG A 27 6.59 2.77 -0.68
CA ARG A 27 6.90 3.66 -1.82
C ARG A 27 7.71 2.94 -2.90
N ILE A 28 8.74 2.18 -2.51
CA ILE A 28 9.56 1.40 -3.43
C ILE A 28 8.71 0.32 -4.11
N ALA A 29 7.94 -0.45 -3.34
CA ALA A 29 7.09 -1.51 -3.89
C ALA A 29 6.01 -0.97 -4.83
N LEU A 30 5.40 0.17 -4.49
CA LEU A 30 4.38 0.83 -5.32
C LEU A 30 4.96 1.55 -6.55
N SER A 31 6.28 1.63 -6.68
CA SER A 31 6.94 2.06 -7.92
C SER A 31 6.81 0.99 -9.01
N ASP A 32 6.51 -0.26 -8.66
CA ASP A 32 6.14 -1.31 -9.61
C ASP A 32 4.66 -1.16 -10.05
N PRO A 33 4.37 -0.93 -11.35
CA PRO A 33 3.00 -0.79 -11.85
C PRO A 33 2.11 -2.02 -11.64
N HIS A 34 2.67 -3.21 -11.50
CA HIS A 34 1.92 -4.42 -11.19
C HIS A 34 1.37 -4.35 -9.76
N TRP A 35 2.25 -4.07 -8.80
CA TRP A 35 1.87 -3.92 -7.40
C TRP A 35 0.94 -2.73 -7.17
N ARG A 36 1.20 -1.60 -7.82
CA ARG A 36 0.33 -0.43 -7.75
C ARG A 36 -1.10 -0.76 -8.15
N ARG A 37 -1.29 -1.35 -9.33
CA ARG A 37 -2.64 -1.74 -9.83
C ARG A 37 -3.31 -2.77 -8.92
N TRP A 38 -2.52 -3.71 -8.40
CA TRP A 38 -3.05 -4.71 -7.47
C TRP A 38 -3.52 -4.06 -6.16
N VAL A 39 -2.69 -3.23 -5.52
CA VAL A 39 -3.05 -2.54 -4.27
C VAL A 39 -4.26 -1.63 -4.48
N GLU A 40 -4.31 -0.82 -5.55
CA GLU A 40 -5.47 0.01 -5.87
C GLU A 40 -6.76 -0.80 -6.01
N ARG A 41 -6.69 -1.98 -6.66
CA ARG A 41 -7.85 -2.87 -6.74
C ARG A 41 -8.26 -3.39 -5.36
N GLN A 42 -7.30 -3.82 -4.53
CA GLN A 42 -7.58 -4.39 -3.22
C GLN A 42 -8.17 -3.36 -2.24
N ILE A 43 -7.63 -2.14 -2.17
CA ILE A 43 -8.13 -1.10 -1.24
C ILE A 43 -9.54 -0.64 -1.59
N ASN A 44 -9.97 -0.82 -2.84
CA ASN A 44 -11.32 -0.50 -3.28
C ASN A 44 -12.29 -1.68 -3.18
N ALA A 45 -11.83 -2.92 -3.39
CA ALA A 45 -12.68 -4.12 -3.42
C ALA A 45 -12.83 -4.84 -2.07
N ASP A 46 -11.81 -4.81 -1.20
CA ASP A 46 -11.79 -5.52 0.09
C ASP A 46 -11.86 -4.52 1.25
N GLU A 47 -12.89 -4.64 2.11
CA GLU A 47 -13.10 -3.73 3.23
C GLU A 47 -11.95 -3.73 4.25
N ARG A 48 -11.28 -4.87 4.45
CA ARG A 48 -10.11 -4.94 5.34
C ARG A 48 -8.97 -4.13 4.75
N CYS A 49 -8.69 -4.29 3.45
CA CYS A 49 -7.69 -3.51 2.74
C CYS A 49 -8.04 -2.01 2.74
N ARG A 50 -9.33 -1.66 2.58
CA ARG A 50 -9.82 -0.29 2.69
C ARG A 50 -9.57 0.30 4.07
N LYS A 51 -9.80 -0.47 5.14
CA LYS A 51 -9.51 -0.06 6.52
C LYS A 51 -8.01 0.18 6.73
N PHE A 52 -7.15 -0.73 6.25
CA PHE A 52 -5.70 -0.54 6.30
C PHE A 52 -5.25 0.72 5.55
N ALA A 53 -5.80 0.97 4.37
CA ALA A 53 -5.51 2.17 3.59
C ALA A 53 -5.91 3.45 4.34
N ARG A 54 -7.06 3.46 5.01
CA ARG A 54 -7.48 4.58 5.88
C ARG A 54 -6.55 4.76 7.08
N THR A 55 -6.12 3.68 7.73
CA THR A 55 -5.13 3.75 8.82
C THR A 55 -3.79 4.29 8.31
N HIS A 56 -3.34 3.87 7.13
CA HIS A 56 -2.15 4.40 6.48
C HIS A 56 -2.27 5.91 6.23
N MET A 57 -3.42 6.38 5.73
CA MET A 57 -3.69 7.82 5.56
C MET A 57 -3.62 8.58 6.89
N ALA A 58 -4.22 8.03 7.95
CA ALA A 58 -4.25 8.67 9.27
C ALA A 58 -2.85 8.76 9.91
N ALA A 59 -2.06 7.69 9.80
CA ALA A 59 -0.71 7.61 10.38
C ALA A 59 0.29 8.51 9.65
N ASN A 60 0.24 8.55 8.31
CA ASN A 60 1.25 9.23 7.49
C ASN A 60 0.84 10.65 7.08
N ARG A 61 -0.43 11.03 7.23
CA ARG A 61 -0.98 12.36 6.88
C ARG A 61 -0.53 12.80 5.48
N GLN A 62 0.30 13.85 5.40
CA GLN A 62 0.80 14.40 4.13
C GLN A 62 1.73 13.44 3.39
N ALA A 63 2.42 12.55 4.09
CA ALA A 63 3.30 11.56 3.51
C ALA A 63 2.55 10.29 3.05
N SER A 64 1.22 10.25 3.19
CA SER A 64 0.43 9.10 2.74
C SER A 64 0.57 8.88 1.24
N LEU A 65 0.84 7.62 0.86
CA LEU A 65 0.84 7.11 -0.50
C LEU A 65 -0.59 6.85 -1.02
N VAL A 66 -1.58 6.85 -0.13
CA VAL A 66 -3.00 6.72 -0.48
C VAL A 66 -3.67 8.09 -0.36
N TYR A 67 -4.53 8.42 -1.32
CA TYR A 67 -5.44 9.56 -1.25
C TYR A 67 -6.87 9.15 -1.61
N ARG A 68 -7.85 9.95 -1.19
CA ARG A 68 -9.26 9.75 -1.51
C ARG A 68 -9.63 10.60 -2.72
N ASP A 69 -10.28 10.00 -3.70
CA ASP A 69 -10.83 10.64 -4.89
C ASP A 69 -12.32 10.28 -4.99
N GLY A 70 -13.19 11.18 -4.53
CA GLY A 70 -14.60 10.88 -4.32
C GLY A 70 -14.82 9.69 -3.39
N GLU A 71 -15.46 8.63 -3.90
CA GLU A 71 -15.74 7.40 -3.15
C GLU A 71 -14.67 6.32 -3.29
N VAL A 72 -13.64 6.55 -4.11
CA VAL A 72 -12.55 5.60 -4.33
C VAL A 72 -11.27 6.04 -3.64
N LEU A 73 -10.43 5.07 -3.29
CA LEU A 73 -9.07 5.29 -2.82
C LEU A 73 -8.09 5.07 -3.98
N LYS A 74 -7.12 5.96 -4.12
CA LYS A 74 -6.10 5.91 -5.18
C LYS A 74 -4.70 6.00 -4.57
N LEU A 75 -3.70 5.53 -5.30
CA LEU A 75 -2.30 5.65 -4.91
C LEU A 75 -1.66 6.88 -5.57
N ARG A 76 -0.76 7.55 -4.85
CA ARG A 76 0.06 8.67 -5.34
C ARG A 76 1.20 8.18 -6.20
#